data_AF-A0A0H3MHI8-F1
#
_entry.id   AF-A0A0H3MHI8-F1
#
_cell.length_a   1.000
_cell.length_b   1.000
_cell.length_c   1.000
_cell.angle_alpha   90.00
_cell.angle_beta   90.00
_cell.angle_gamma   90.00
#
_symmetry.space_group_name_H-M   'P 1'
#
loop_
_entity.id
_entity.type
_entity.pdbx_description
1 polymer ?
#
loop_
_entity_poly.entity_id
_entity_poly.type
_entity_poly.pdbx_seq_one_letter_code
_entity_poly.pdbx_strand_id
1 'polypeptide(L)'
;MFIKSFVHLCLLFSLTPTGLFSAAPISAHPSVTKKLSLRQLFKRFLPETSHNKKERYYHFLKHVSHALKRPEIWNDLQNLLLILMQFEQFANQEVGSRRYEEILSQIIEKRIHFLLSEQQVSELTDILAPKPGDL
;
A
#
# COMPACT_ATOMS: atom_id res chain seq x y z
N MET A 1 -23.02 12.62 3.50
CA MET A 1 -22.10 13.73 3.15
C MET A 1 -21.08 13.92 4.28
N PHE A 2 -20.08 13.03 4.42
CA PHE A 2 -19.14 13.07 5.56
C PHE A 2 -17.74 12.44 5.31
N ILE A 3 -17.32 12.24 4.05
CA ILE A 3 -16.08 11.47 3.77
C ILE A 3 -14.93 12.35 3.23
N LYS A 4 -15.19 13.63 2.91
CA LYS A 4 -14.18 14.50 2.28
C LYS A 4 -13.03 14.94 3.21
N SER A 5 -13.14 14.77 4.52
CA SER A 5 -12.12 15.27 5.46
C SER A 5 -11.05 14.24 5.82
N PHE A 6 -11.30 12.93 5.67
CA PHE A 6 -10.37 11.91 6.16
C PHE A 6 -9.14 11.70 5.26
N VAL A 7 -9.29 11.96 3.95
CA VAL A 7 -8.22 11.76 2.97
C VAL A 7 -7.04 12.72 3.16
N HIS A 8 -7.25 13.87 3.79
CA HIS A 8 -6.17 14.82 4.07
C HIS A 8 -5.27 14.40 5.25
N LEU A 9 -5.75 13.56 6.17
CA LEU A 9 -4.96 13.14 7.33
C LEU A 9 -3.88 12.11 6.94
N CYS A 10 -4.13 11.29 5.93
CA CYS A 10 -3.18 10.29 5.44
C CYS A 10 -2.02 10.90 4.64
N LEU A 11 -2.16 12.13 4.12
CA LEU A 11 -1.08 12.81 3.39
C LEU A 11 0.02 13.35 4.31
N LEU A 12 -0.22 13.49 5.61
CA LEU A 12 0.78 13.95 6.58
C LEU A 12 1.68 12.83 7.09
N PHE A 13 1.23 11.58 7.07
CA PHE A 13 2.02 10.45 7.60
C PHE A 13 3.12 9.94 6.66
N SER A 14 3.17 10.41 5.41
CA SER A 14 4.25 10.06 4.46
C SER A 14 5.48 10.97 4.55
N LEU A 15 5.57 11.84 5.56
CA LEU A 15 6.60 12.89 5.69
C LEU A 15 7.61 12.69 6.84
N THR A 16 7.85 11.45 7.29
CA THR A 16 9.02 11.17 8.14
C THR A 16 9.94 10.13 7.48
N PRO A 17 11.11 10.54 6.96
CA PRO A 17 12.17 9.60 6.68
C PRO A 17 12.73 9.09 8.01
N THR A 18 12.85 7.78 8.11
CA THR A 18 13.46 7.00 9.18
C THR A 18 14.79 7.58 9.68
N GLY A 19 14.93 7.68 11.01
CA GLY A 19 16.13 8.20 11.66
C GLY A 19 16.31 7.72 13.11
N LEU A 20 16.38 6.40 13.32
CA LEU A 20 16.85 5.72 14.54
C LEU A 20 17.43 4.38 14.05
N PHE A 21 18.71 4.00 14.12
CA PHE A 21 19.83 4.26 15.02
C PHE A 21 21.16 4.11 14.23
N SER A 22 22.18 4.89 14.59
CA SER A 22 23.55 4.38 14.84
C SER A 22 24.40 5.50 15.43
N ALA A 23 24.77 5.36 16.71
CA ALA A 23 25.56 6.33 17.44
C ALA A 23 27.06 6.14 17.17
N ALA A 24 27.57 6.98 16.25
CA ALA A 24 28.81 7.78 16.33
C ALA A 24 30.21 7.07 16.30
N PRO A 25 31.33 7.80 15.99
CA PRO A 25 31.41 9.24 15.74
C PRO A 25 32.34 9.70 14.57
N ILE A 26 32.06 10.94 14.11
CA ILE A 26 32.91 11.97 13.44
C ILE A 26 33.45 11.72 12.02
N SER A 27 32.86 12.42 11.04
CA SER A 27 33.62 13.26 10.10
C SER A 27 32.69 14.32 9.48
N ALA A 28 33.10 15.58 9.58
CA ALA A 28 32.33 16.74 9.16
C ALA A 28 32.12 16.77 7.64
N HIS A 29 30.88 16.88 7.18
CA HIS A 29 30.57 17.37 5.84
C HIS A 29 29.37 18.32 5.88
N PRO A 30 29.39 19.41 5.08
CA PRO A 30 28.52 20.54 5.25
C PRO A 30 27.09 20.21 4.83
N SER A 31 26.14 20.64 5.66
CA SER A 31 24.71 20.54 5.41
C SER A 31 24.33 21.32 4.15
N VAL A 32 24.11 20.62 3.04
CA VAL A 32 23.46 21.19 1.85
C VAL A 32 21.96 21.32 2.15
N THR A 33 21.57 22.43 2.76
CA THR A 33 20.17 22.85 2.83
C THR A 33 19.67 23.13 1.40
N LYS A 34 19.05 22.14 0.78
CA LYS A 34 18.40 22.28 -0.53
C LYS A 34 17.22 23.24 -0.39
N LYS A 35 17.39 24.49 -0.85
CA LYS A 35 16.29 25.45 -1.03
C LYS A 35 15.26 24.85 -1.99
N LEU A 36 14.13 24.39 -1.46
CA LEU A 36 12.99 23.95 -2.26
C LEU A 36 12.48 25.16 -3.05
N SER A 37 12.61 25.12 -4.37
CA SER A 37 12.24 26.23 -5.23
C SER A 37 10.72 26.33 -5.33
N LEU A 38 10.16 27.53 -5.15
CA LEU A 38 8.72 27.78 -5.36
C LEU A 38 8.25 27.31 -6.74
N ARG A 39 9.11 27.33 -7.77
CA ARG A 39 8.79 26.77 -9.10
C ARG A 39 8.53 25.26 -9.07
N GLN A 40 9.18 24.51 -8.18
CA GLN A 40 8.92 23.08 -7.98
C GLN A 40 7.57 22.85 -7.29
N LEU A 41 7.16 23.75 -6.40
CA LEU A 41 5.83 23.73 -5.79
C LEU A 41 4.74 24.07 -6.82
N PHE A 42 4.97 25.02 -7.73
CA PHE A 42 4.01 25.35 -8.79
C PHE A 42 3.89 24.27 -9.87
N LYS A 43 4.96 23.50 -10.14
CA LYS A 43 4.87 22.32 -11.03
C LYS A 43 3.89 21.26 -10.52
N ARG A 44 3.64 21.18 -9.21
CA ARG A 44 2.69 20.25 -8.59
C ARG A 44 1.23 20.58 -8.90
N PHE A 45 0.93 21.81 -9.34
CA PHE A 45 -0.43 22.26 -9.65
C PHE A 45 -0.76 22.20 -11.15
N LEU A 46 0.16 21.73 -12.00
CA LEU A 46 -0.18 21.52 -13.41
C LEU A 46 -1.13 20.33 -13.56
N PRO A 47 -2.18 20.45 -14.40
CA PRO A 47 -3.09 19.36 -14.68
C PRO A 47 -2.33 18.19 -15.29
N GLU A 48 -2.67 17.01 -14.81
CA GLU A 48 -1.96 15.80 -15.17
C GLU A 48 -2.34 15.33 -16.57
N THR A 49 -1.34 15.17 -17.43
CA THR A 49 -1.53 14.70 -18.81
C THR A 49 -1.95 13.23 -18.85
N SER A 50 -2.66 12.82 -19.91
CA SER A 50 -3.07 11.41 -20.10
C SER A 50 -1.87 10.44 -20.13
N HIS A 51 -0.74 10.87 -20.69
CA HIS A 51 0.51 10.11 -20.69
C HIS A 51 1.02 9.83 -19.26
N ASN A 52 1.04 10.86 -18.40
CA ASN A 52 1.50 10.73 -17.02
C ASN A 52 0.60 9.77 -16.22
N LYS A 53 -0.72 9.76 -16.48
CA LYS A 53 -1.65 8.82 -15.85
C LYS A 53 -1.32 7.37 -16.20
N LYS A 54 -1.01 7.09 -17.47
CA LYS A 54 -0.64 5.76 -17.97
C LYS A 54 0.67 5.26 -17.38
N GLU A 55 1.67 6.13 -17.32
CA GLU A 55 2.96 5.81 -16.72
C GLU A 55 2.82 5.48 -15.23
N ARG A 56 2.09 6.31 -14.47
CA ARG A 56 1.81 6.02 -13.06
C ARG A 56 1.07 4.71 -12.85
N TYR A 57 0.09 4.41 -13.70
CA TYR A 57 -0.66 3.15 -13.61
C TYR A 57 0.27 1.93 -13.83
N TYR A 58 1.16 1.98 -14.82
CA TYR A 58 2.15 0.91 -15.00
C TYR A 58 3.13 0.79 -13.84
N HIS A 59 3.59 1.93 -13.28
CA HIS A 59 4.43 1.91 -12.09
C HIS A 59 3.69 1.27 -10.91
N PHE A 60 2.43 1.63 -10.70
CA PHE A 60 1.59 1.03 -9.68
C PHE A 60 1.46 -0.50 -9.88
N LEU A 61 1.13 -0.97 -11.09
CA LEU A 61 1.07 -2.41 -11.39
C LEU A 61 2.39 -3.13 -11.11
N LYS A 62 3.52 -2.50 -11.45
CA LYS A 62 4.86 -3.03 -11.14
C LYS A 62 5.10 -3.11 -9.64
N HIS A 63 4.70 -2.09 -8.88
CA HIS A 63 4.82 -2.08 -7.42
C HIS A 63 3.95 -3.15 -6.77
N VAL A 64 2.70 -3.32 -7.21
CA VAL A 64 1.81 -4.39 -6.72
C VAL A 64 2.43 -5.75 -7.00
N SER A 65 2.87 -6.00 -8.24
CA SER A 65 3.51 -7.28 -8.61
C SER A 65 4.73 -7.59 -7.74
N HIS A 66 5.53 -6.58 -7.38
CA HIS A 66 6.66 -6.76 -6.48
C HIS A 66 6.23 -6.97 -5.02
N ALA A 67 5.23 -6.22 -4.56
CA ALA A 67 4.69 -6.31 -3.21
C ALA A 67 4.13 -7.70 -2.91
N LEU A 68 3.37 -8.29 -3.86
CA LEU A 68 2.79 -9.62 -3.70
C LEU A 68 3.84 -10.76 -3.61
N LYS A 69 5.11 -10.51 -3.96
CA LYS A 69 6.19 -11.49 -3.75
C LYS A 69 6.67 -11.54 -2.31
N ARG A 70 6.33 -10.55 -1.49
CA ARG A 70 6.75 -10.44 -0.10
C ARG A 70 5.77 -11.21 0.79
N PRO A 71 6.20 -12.26 1.51
CA PRO A 71 5.31 -13.05 2.36
C PRO A 71 4.54 -12.21 3.40
N GLU A 72 5.17 -11.19 3.96
CA GLU A 72 4.57 -10.27 4.93
C GLU A 72 3.43 -9.43 4.34
N ILE A 73 3.37 -9.28 3.01
CA ILE A 73 2.26 -8.63 2.31
C ILE A 73 1.25 -9.69 1.87
N TRP A 74 1.72 -10.81 1.30
CA TRP A 74 0.88 -11.87 0.75
C TRP A 74 0.07 -12.66 1.77
N ASN A 75 0.55 -12.70 3.02
CA ASN A 75 -0.09 -13.43 4.12
C ASN A 75 -0.84 -12.51 5.09
N ASP A 76 -0.94 -11.22 4.77
CA ASP A 76 -1.61 -10.24 5.63
C ASP A 76 -2.88 -9.74 4.95
N LEU A 77 -4.02 -9.99 5.60
CA LEU A 77 -5.34 -9.66 5.08
C LEU A 77 -5.49 -8.15 4.81
N GLN A 78 -4.98 -7.32 5.72
CA GLN A 78 -5.13 -5.86 5.64
C GLN A 78 -4.34 -5.29 4.45
N ASN A 79 -3.12 -5.78 4.24
CA ASN A 79 -2.27 -5.39 3.11
C ASN A 79 -2.93 -5.74 1.77
N LEU A 80 -3.52 -6.93 1.65
CA LEU A 80 -4.20 -7.36 0.44
C LEU A 80 -5.45 -6.51 0.14
N LEU A 81 -6.24 -6.19 1.16
CA LEU A 81 -7.41 -5.30 1.02
C LEU A 81 -7.01 -3.88 0.60
N LEU A 82 -5.92 -3.35 1.17
CA LEU A 82 -5.39 -2.04 0.79
C LEU A 82 -4.97 -2.00 -0.68
N ILE A 83 -4.36 -3.07 -1.19
CA ILE A 83 -3.99 -3.18 -2.61
C ILE A 83 -5.25 -3.18 -3.49
N LEU A 84 -6.29 -3.94 -3.13
CA LEU A 84 -7.55 -3.95 -3.88
C LEU A 84 -8.21 -2.56 -3.92
N MET A 85 -8.27 -1.85 -2.79
CA MET A 85 -8.78 -0.48 -2.75
C MET A 85 -7.97 0.48 -3.64
N GLN A 86 -6.66 0.26 -3.81
CA GLN A 86 -5.83 1.07 -4.68
C GLN A 86 -6.16 0.85 -6.17
N PHE A 87 -6.58 -0.35 -6.58
CA PHE A 87 -7.06 -0.59 -7.95
C PHE A 87 -8.27 0.29 -8.29
N GLU A 88 -9.22 0.46 -7.38
CA GLU A 88 -10.39 1.31 -7.60
C GLU A 88 -10.03 2.77 -7.91
N GLN A 89 -8.90 3.27 -7.41
CA GLN A 89 -8.42 4.64 -7.70
C GLN A 89 -8.04 4.82 -9.18
N PHE A 90 -7.71 3.73 -9.86
CA PHE A 90 -7.41 3.70 -11.30
C PHE A 90 -8.61 3.23 -12.15
N ALA A 91 -9.63 2.61 -11.54
CA ALA A 91 -10.81 2.07 -12.24
C ALA A 91 -11.66 3.12 -12.97
N ASN A 92 -11.55 4.40 -12.64
CA ASN A 92 -12.23 5.49 -13.38
C ASN A 92 -11.35 6.14 -14.45
N GLN A 93 -10.12 5.65 -14.63
CA GLN A 93 -9.18 6.20 -15.60
C GLN A 93 -9.21 5.30 -16.84
N GLU A 94 -9.40 5.88 -18.03
CA GLU A 94 -9.25 5.18 -19.32
C GLU A 94 -7.77 4.92 -19.61
N VAL A 95 -7.14 4.09 -18.79
CA VAL A 95 -5.69 3.95 -18.76
C VAL A 95 -5.30 2.50 -19.06
N GLY A 96 -4.93 2.25 -20.32
CA GLY A 96 -4.32 0.99 -20.74
C GLY A 96 -5.26 -0.22 -20.77
N SER A 97 -4.65 -1.40 -20.92
CA SER A 97 -5.38 -2.68 -20.92
C SER A 97 -5.60 -3.16 -19.48
N ARG A 98 -6.86 -3.22 -19.04
CA ARG A 98 -7.26 -3.66 -17.68
C ARG A 98 -7.05 -5.14 -17.39
N ARG A 99 -6.76 -5.94 -18.42
CA ARG A 99 -6.64 -7.40 -18.29
C ARG A 99 -5.63 -7.83 -17.22
N TYR A 100 -4.51 -7.12 -17.10
CA TYR A 100 -3.48 -7.48 -16.10
C TYR A 100 -3.91 -7.14 -14.67
N GLU A 101 -4.57 -5.99 -14.48
CA GLU A 101 -5.19 -5.63 -13.20
C GLU A 101 -6.26 -6.64 -12.80
N GLU A 102 -7.16 -7.01 -13.71
CA GLU A 102 -8.23 -7.98 -13.46
C GLU A 102 -7.66 -9.32 -12.96
N ILE A 103 -6.59 -9.81 -13.60
CA ILE A 103 -5.91 -11.04 -13.19
C ILE A 103 -5.32 -10.88 -11.77
N LEU A 104 -4.65 -9.76 -11.49
CA LEU A 104 -4.08 -9.50 -10.16
C LEU A 104 -5.16 -9.41 -9.09
N SER A 105 -6.26 -8.71 -9.34
CA SER A 105 -7.37 -8.58 -8.42
C SER A 105 -7.97 -9.95 -8.09
N GLN A 106 -8.22 -10.79 -9.10
CA GLN A 106 -8.73 -12.15 -8.87
C GLN A 106 -7.79 -13.03 -8.04
N ILE A 107 -6.47 -12.91 -8.25
CA ILE A 107 -5.47 -13.64 -7.47
C ILE A 107 -5.50 -13.19 -6.01
N ILE A 108 -5.60 -11.88 -5.78
CA ILE A 108 -5.66 -11.30 -4.43
C ILE A 108 -6.96 -11.68 -3.72
N GLU A 109 -8.11 -11.58 -4.39
CA GLU A 109 -9.41 -11.97 -3.84
C GLU A 109 -9.43 -13.44 -3.40
N LYS A 110 -8.91 -14.35 -4.24
CA LYS A 110 -8.79 -15.76 -3.88
C LYS A 110 -7.92 -15.96 -2.65
N ARG A 111 -6.82 -15.20 -2.52
CA ARG A 111 -5.95 -15.27 -1.35
C ARG A 111 -6.65 -14.77 -0.08
N ILE A 112 -7.39 -13.67 -0.18
CA ILE A 112 -8.20 -13.14 0.93
C ILE A 112 -9.21 -14.18 1.41
N HIS A 113 -9.95 -14.81 0.49
CA HIS A 113 -10.89 -15.87 0.84
C HIS A 113 -10.22 -17.04 1.57
N PHE A 114 -9.03 -17.43 1.12
CA PHE A 114 -8.24 -18.46 1.79
C PHE A 114 -7.86 -18.06 3.23
N LEU A 115 -7.30 -16.86 3.42
CA LEU A 115 -6.88 -16.38 4.74
C LEU A 115 -8.06 -16.28 5.72
N LEU A 116 -9.22 -15.79 5.24
CA LEU A 116 -10.44 -15.75 6.05
C LEU A 116 -10.91 -17.14 6.46
N SER A 117 -10.80 -18.13 5.56
CA SER A 117 -11.16 -19.51 5.89
C SER A 117 -10.22 -20.14 6.92
N GLU A 118 -8.90 -19.88 6.83
CA GLU A 118 -7.93 -20.34 7.84
C GLU A 118 -8.21 -19.72 9.21
N GLN A 119 -8.54 -18.43 9.25
CA GLN A 119 -8.89 -17.75 10.50
C GLN A 119 -10.13 -18.39 11.15
N GLN A 120 -11.18 -18.66 10.39
CA GLN A 120 -12.39 -19.33 10.90
C GLN A 120 -12.09 -20.73 11.44
N VAL A 121 -11.25 -21.50 10.74
CA VAL A 121 -10.86 -22.85 11.20
C VAL A 121 -10.07 -22.77 12.51
N SER A 122 -9.17 -21.79 12.64
CA SER A 122 -8.42 -21.55 13.88
C SER A 122 -9.36 -21.21 15.04
N GLU A 123 -10.28 -20.27 14.82
CA GLU A 123 -11.26 -19.85 15.84
C GLU A 123 -12.15 -21.02 16.29
N LEU A 124 -12.61 -21.87 15.36
CA LEU A 124 -13.39 -23.06 15.69
C LEU A 124 -12.58 -24.11 16.46
N THR A 125 -11.30 -24.28 16.10
CA THR A 125 -10.41 -25.23 16.78
C THR A 125 -10.16 -24.81 18.22
N ASP A 126 -9.96 -23.51 18.46
CA ASP A 126 -9.78 -22.96 19.82
C ASP A 126 -11.02 -23.17 20.70
N ILE A 127 -12.23 -23.09 20.13
CA ILE A 127 -13.48 -23.35 20.84
C ILE A 127 -13.63 -24.84 21.20
N LEU A 128 -13.23 -25.74 20.30
CA LEU A 128 -13.36 -27.19 20.45
C LEU A 128 -12.20 -27.81 21.24
N ALA A 129 -11.13 -27.06 21.51
CA ALA A 129 -10.01 -27.54 22.30
C ALA A 129 -10.46 -27.88 23.73
N PRO A 130 -10.13 -29.07 24.25
CA PRO A 130 -10.46 -29.43 25.63
C PRO A 130 -9.79 -28.43 26.57
N LYS A 131 -10.52 -27.95 27.58
CA LYS A 131 -9.95 -27.03 28.55
C LYS A 131 -8.87 -27.75 29.36
N PRO A 132 -7.75 -27.07 29.67
CA PRO A 132 -6.73 -27.64 30.55
C PRO A 132 -7.35 -27.82 31.94
N GLY A 133 -7.84 -29.03 32.22
CA GLY A 133 -8.59 -29.38 33.42
C GLY A 133 -9.64 -30.47 33.24
N ASP A 134 -10.02 -30.82 32.01
CA ASP A 134 -10.98 -31.90 31.70
C ASP A 134 -10.31 -33.28 31.49
N LEU A 135 -9.02 -33.42 31.86
CA LEU A 135 -8.24 -34.67 31.80
C LEU A 135 -7.81 -35.14 33.19
#